data_AF-A0A844GYK8-F1
#
_entry.id   AF-A0A844GYK8-F1
#
_cell.length_a   1.000
_cell.length_b   1.000
_cell.length_c   1.000
_cell.angle_alpha   90.00
_cell.angle_beta   90.00
_cell.angle_gamma   90.00
#
_symmetry.space_group_name_H-M   'P 1'
#
loop_
_entity.id
_entity.type
_entity.pdbx_description
1 polymer ?
#
loop_
_entity_poly.entity_id
_entity_poly.type
_entity_poly.pdbx_seq_one_letter_code
_entity_poly.pdbx_strand_id
1 'polypeptide(L)' 'MKLVNHKIEGISFRAAHYTGGVIVPTIVVLHDTAGRLEKGSSAAYLASQKASR' A
#
# COMPACT_ATOMS: atom_id res chain seq x y z
N MET A 1 0.44 4.23 -23.08
CA MET A 1 1.34 4.65 -21.98
C MET A 1 2.76 4.26 -22.38
N LYS A 2 3.69 5.22 -22.51
CA LYS A 2 5.06 4.98 -22.95
C LYS A 2 6.03 5.56 -21.92
N LEU A 3 7.01 4.78 -21.50
CA LEU A 3 8.07 5.23 -20.61
C LEU A 3 9.26 5.66 -21.48
N VAL A 4 9.61 6.94 -21.44
CA VAL A 4 10.72 7.53 -22.21
C VAL A 4 11.56 8.36 -21.25
N ASN A 5 12.88 8.14 -21.21
CA ASN A 5 13.80 8.87 -20.33
C ASN A 5 13.33 8.92 -18.86
N HIS A 6 12.84 7.80 -18.34
CA HIS A 6 12.30 7.65 -16.97
C HIS A 6 11.07 8.53 -16.66
N LYS A 7 10.38 9.03 -17.69
CA LYS A 7 9.12 9.77 -17.56
C LYS A 7 8.01 9.06 -18.31
N ILE A 8 6.81 9.09 -17.74
CA ILE A 8 5.61 8.61 -18.42
C ILE A 8 5.09 9.74 -19.29
N GLU A 9 5.08 9.52 -20.61
CA GLU A 9 4.53 10.49 -21.56
C GLU A 9 3.00 10.35 -21.67
N GLY A 10 2.32 11.49 -21.83
CA GLY A 10 0.86 11.55 -22.03
C GLY A 10 0.02 11.51 -20.75
N ILE A 11 0.64 11.54 -19.56
CA ILE A 11 -0.07 11.66 -18.28
C ILE A 11 0.38 12.95 -17.59
N SER A 12 -0.58 13.77 -17.18
CA SER A 12 -0.29 14.98 -16.42
C SER A 12 0.32 14.64 -15.07
N PHE A 13 1.40 15.32 -14.69
CA PHE A 13 1.99 15.16 -13.37
C PHE A 13 0.97 15.58 -12.30
N ARG A 14 0.66 14.65 -11.38
CA ARG A 14 -0.17 14.92 -10.22
C ARG A 14 0.71 14.78 -8.98
N ALA A 15 1.02 15.90 -8.34
CA ALA A 15 1.73 15.89 -7.08
C ALA A 15 0.97 15.04 -6.05
N ALA A 16 1.68 14.20 -5.31
CA ALA A 16 1.08 13.47 -4.20
C ALA A 16 0.66 14.46 -3.11
N HIS A 17 -0.54 14.25 -2.55
CA HIS A 17 -1.11 15.14 -1.54
C HIS A 17 -0.31 15.11 -0.23
N TYR A 18 0.26 13.96 0.11
CA TYR A 18 1.10 13.76 1.29
C TYR A 18 2.55 13.55 0.84
N THR A 19 3.33 14.62 0.79
CA THR A 19 4.78 14.57 0.53
C THR A 19 5.52 15.36 1.61
N GLY A 20 6.71 14.91 2.00
CA GLY A 20 7.59 15.65 2.92
C GLY A 20 7.18 15.68 4.40
N GLY A 21 6.13 14.97 4.80
CA GLY A 21 5.78 14.82 6.21
C GLY A 21 6.73 13.89 6.96
N VAL A 22 6.99 14.18 8.24
CA VAL A 22 7.70 13.26 9.13
C VAL A 22 6.84 12.00 9.29
N ILE A 23 7.36 10.85 8.86
CA ILE A 23 6.73 9.56 9.13
C ILE A 23 6.93 9.29 10.62
N VAL A 24 5.85 9.39 11.40
CA VAL A 24 5.83 8.98 12.82
C VAL A 24 5.24 7.57 12.88
N PRO A 25 6.07 6.52 12.86
CA PRO A 25 5.56 5.16 12.92
C PRO A 25 4.96 4.89 14.30
N THR A 26 3.79 4.28 14.33
CA THR A 26 3.23 3.69 15.56
C THR A 26 3.33 2.18 15.43
N ILE A 27 3.87 1.51 16.46
CA ILE A 27 3.91 0.05 16.50
C ILE A 27 2.51 -0.44 16.81
N VAL A 28 1.89 -1.13 15.85
CA VAL A 28 0.64 -1.86 16.06
C VAL A 28 1.01 -3.32 16.32
N VAL A 29 0.90 -3.75 17.57
CA VAL A 29 1.08 -5.16 17.95
C VAL A 29 -0.23 -5.88 17.65
N LEU A 30 -0.28 -6.56 16.50
CA LEU A 30 -1.36 -7.49 16.18
C LEU A 30 -1.03 -8.83 16.84
N HIS A 31 -1.98 -9.36 17.63
CA HIS A 31 -1.99 -10.78 17.97
C HIS A 31 -2.25 -11.55 16.65
N ASP A 32 -1.17 -11.86 15.95
CA ASP A 32 -1.21 -12.65 14.74
C ASP A 32 -1.56 -14.09 15.13
N THR A 33 -2.84 -14.46 15.06
CA THR A 33 -3.19 -15.86 14.82
C THR A 33 -2.79 -16.12 13.38
N ALA A 34 -1.49 -16.33 13.15
CA ALA A 34 -0.91 -16.48 11.83
C ALA A 34 -1.72 -17.51 11.04
N GLY A 35 -2.51 -17.01 10.08
CA GLY A 35 -3.21 -17.85 9.12
C GLY A 35 -2.18 -18.64 8.33
N ARG A 36 -2.56 -19.80 7.79
CA ARG A 36 -1.66 -20.60 6.96
C ARG A 36 -1.10 -19.74 5.80
N LEU A 37 0.21 -19.84 5.56
CA LEU A 37 0.91 -19.16 4.46
C LEU A 37 0.57 -19.82 3.12
N GLU A 38 -0.65 -19.60 2.65
CA GLU A 38 -1.10 -20.01 1.33
C GLU A 38 -0.91 -18.85 0.33
N LYS A 39 -0.73 -19.19 -0.96
CA LYS A 39 -0.54 -18.20 -2.01
C LYS A 39 -1.73 -17.23 -2.03
N GLY A 40 -1.46 -15.95 -1.82
CA GLY A 40 -2.49 -14.91 -1.82
C GLY A 40 -3.20 -14.70 -0.47
N SER A 41 -2.79 -15.38 0.59
CA SER A 41 -3.33 -15.19 1.96
C SER A 41 -3.31 -13.73 2.42
N SER A 42 -2.16 -13.05 2.29
CA SER A 42 -2.03 -11.62 2.63
C SER A 42 -2.86 -10.71 1.72
N ALA A 43 -2.92 -11.00 0.42
CA ALA A 43 -3.70 -10.22 -0.54
C ALA A 43 -5.21 -10.32 -0.25
N ALA A 44 -5.70 -11.53 0.07
CA ALA A 44 -7.08 -11.78 0.45
C ALA A 44 -7.42 -11.13 1.81
N TYR A 45 -6.52 -11.17 2.79
CA TYR A 45 -6.69 -10.48 4.07
C TYR A 45 -6.87 -8.97 3.87
N LEU A 46 -5.96 -8.34 3.12
CA LEU A 46 -6.01 -6.90 2.81
C LEU A 46 -7.22 -6.50 1.96
N ALA A 47 -7.69 -7.40 1.08
CA ALA A 47 -8.90 -7.18 0.28
C ALA A 47 -10.20 -7.40 1.08
N SER A 48 -10.15 -8.18 2.17
CA SER A 48 -11.32 -8.38 3.02
C SER A 48 -11.66 -7.08 3.73
N GLN A 49 -12.91 -6.63 3.64
CA GLN A 49 -13.42 -5.36 4.21
C GLN A 49 -13.45 -5.32 5.75
N LYS A 50 -12.55 -6.04 6.44
CA LYS A 50 -12.43 -6.08 7.90
C LYS A 50 -11.21 -5.31 8.38
N ALA A 51 -11.12 -4.04 8.01
CA ALA A 51 -10.56 -3.03 8.91
C ALA A 51 -11.74 -2.47 9.74
N SER A 52 -12.32 -3.33 10.58
CA SER A 52 -13.36 -2.91 11.53
C SER A 52 -12.69 -2.09 12.65
N ARG A 53 -13.30 -0.94 12.92
CA ARG A 53 -12.96 0.10 13.91
C ARG A 53 -12.20 -0.36 15.15
#